data_AF-A0A7C5PP01-F1
#
_entry.id   AF-A0A7C5PP01-F1
#
_cell.length_a   1.000
_cell.length_b   1.000
_cell.length_c   1.000
_cell.angle_alpha   90.00
_cell.angle_beta   90.00
_cell.angle_gamma   90.00
#
_symmetry.space_group_name_H-M   'P 1'
#
loop_
_entity.id
_entity.type
_entity.pdbx_description
1 polymer ?
#
loop_
_entity_poly.entity_id
_entity_poly.type
_entity_poly.pdbx_seq_one_letter_code
_entity_poly.pdbx_strand_id
1 'polypeptide(L)'
;MKKLKGEQWQELIDHVATLPETHIDSLAFSHMMIKICDCLNCDLGSYKAALGCAACSQRTINALRDNDRQLLKRYEKSQKEIYLHLNKIGAGEETASA
;
A
#
# COMPACT_ATOMS: atom_id res chain seq x y z
N MET A 1 -5.50 -0.10 -10.31
CA MET A 1 -5.50 0.60 -9.01
C MET A 1 -6.11 1.99 -9.09
N LYS A 2 -5.74 2.82 -10.07
CA LYS A 2 -6.17 4.22 -10.20
C LYS A 2 -7.69 4.43 -10.11
N LYS A 3 -8.50 3.86 -11.00
CA LYS A 3 -9.95 4.13 -11.10
C LYS A 3 -10.85 3.33 -10.12
N LEU A 4 -10.34 2.87 -8.99
CA LEU A 4 -11.10 2.00 -8.07
C LEU A 4 -11.91 2.77 -7.01
N LYS A 5 -11.56 4.03 -6.79
CA LYS A 5 -12.09 4.94 -5.76
C LYS A 5 -12.08 6.37 -6.30
N GLY A 6 -12.39 7.34 -5.45
CA GLY A 6 -12.51 8.74 -5.83
C GLY A 6 -11.18 9.41 -6.20
N GLU A 7 -11.20 10.73 -6.25
CA GLU A 7 -10.10 11.57 -6.72
C GLU A 7 -8.87 11.50 -5.82
N GLN A 8 -9.04 11.57 -4.49
CA GLN A 8 -7.91 11.52 -3.55
C GLN A 8 -7.18 10.18 -3.60
N TRP A 9 -7.90 9.08 -3.82
CA TRP A 9 -7.26 7.79 -4.06
C TRP A 9 -6.47 7.78 -5.37
N GLN A 10 -7.02 8.37 -6.44
CA GLN A 10 -6.33 8.45 -7.72
C GLN A 10 -5.04 9.26 -7.63
N GLU A 11 -5.07 10.40 -6.94
CA GLU A 11 -3.90 11.23 -6.66
C GLU A 11 -2.82 10.45 -5.89
N LEU A 12 -3.21 9.69 -4.86
CA LEU A 12 -2.28 8.83 -4.11
C LEU A 12 -1.62 7.79 -5.02
N ILE A 13 -2.41 7.11 -5.87
CA ILE A 13 -1.88 6.10 -6.79
C ILE A 13 -0.93 6.73 -7.81
N ASP A 14 -1.27 7.92 -8.33
CA ASP A 14 -0.42 8.64 -9.28
C ASP A 14 0.89 9.09 -8.65
N HIS A 15 0.84 9.60 -7.42
CA HIS A 15 2.04 9.95 -6.64
C HIS A 15 2.93 8.73 -6.42
N VAL A 16 2.39 7.64 -5.87
CA VAL A 16 3.20 6.45 -5.58
C VAL A 16 3.77 5.81 -6.85
N ALA A 17 3.05 5.86 -7.98
CA ALA A 17 3.50 5.27 -9.23
C ALA A 17 4.69 5.98 -9.87
N THR A 18 5.00 7.23 -9.49
CA THR A 18 6.18 7.96 -10.00
C THR A 18 7.42 7.76 -9.14
N LEU A 19 7.28 7.16 -7.95
CA LEU A 19 8.34 7.03 -6.98
C LEU A 19 9.12 5.71 -7.15
N PRO A 20 10.42 5.68 -6.80
CA PRO A 20 11.17 4.45 -6.70
C PRO A 20 10.53 3.45 -5.73
N GLU A 21 10.73 2.15 -5.95
CA GLU A 21 10.19 1.11 -5.05
C GLU A 21 10.75 1.21 -3.61
N THR A 22 11.97 1.76 -3.48
CA THR A 22 12.65 1.98 -2.20
C THR A 22 12.24 3.27 -1.50
N HIS A 23 11.49 4.14 -2.17
CA HIS A 23 11.01 5.38 -1.56
C HIS A 23 10.02 5.05 -0.43
N ILE A 24 10.08 5.84 0.64
CA ILE A 24 9.28 5.59 1.85
C ILE A 24 7.78 5.50 1.56
N ASP A 25 7.28 6.32 0.65
CA ASP A 25 5.87 6.34 0.26
C ASP A 25 5.46 5.08 -0.52
N SER A 26 6.34 4.54 -1.35
CA SER A 26 6.14 3.29 -2.09
C SER A 26 6.13 2.09 -1.15
N LEU A 27 7.07 2.08 -0.19
CA LEU A 27 7.13 1.07 0.87
C LEU A 27 5.89 1.13 1.75
N ALA A 28 5.44 2.33 2.13
CA ALA A 28 4.25 2.54 2.93
C ALA A 28 2.97 2.08 2.21
N PHE A 29 2.85 2.37 0.91
CA PHE A 29 1.73 1.90 0.11
C PHE A 29 1.72 0.37 0.02
N SER A 30 2.87 -0.24 -0.26
CA SER A 30 3.01 -1.69 -0.30
C SER A 30 2.65 -2.33 1.05
N HIS A 31 3.13 -1.76 2.16
CA HIS A 31 2.82 -2.19 3.51
C HIS A 31 1.32 -2.08 3.83
N MET A 32 0.68 -0.98 3.43
CA MET A 32 -0.77 -0.83 3.54
C MET A 32 -1.51 -1.94 2.79
N MET A 33 -1.10 -2.22 1.54
CA MET A 33 -1.73 -3.24 0.69
C MET A 33 -1.56 -4.65 1.25
N ILE A 34 -0.38 -4.97 1.79
CA ILE A 34 -0.10 -6.24 2.48
C ILE A 34 -1.09 -6.46 3.63
N LYS A 35 -1.33 -5.43 4.45
CA LYS A 35 -2.27 -5.49 5.59
C LYS A 35 -3.73 -5.59 5.15
N ILE A 36 -4.12 -4.82 4.12
CA ILE A 36 -5.50 -4.80 3.63
C ILE A 36 -5.87 -6.11 2.92
N CYS A 37 -4.97 -6.65 2.10
CA CYS A 37 -5.21 -7.89 1.36
C CYS A 37 -4.96 -9.15 2.19
N ASP A 38 -4.36 -8.98 3.38
CA ASP A 38 -3.92 -10.05 4.26
C ASP A 38 -2.92 -10.97 3.55
N CYS A 39 -1.94 -10.37 2.87
CA CYS A 39 -1.01 -11.09 1.99
C CYS A 39 -0.11 -12.08 2.76
N LEU A 40 0.22 -11.79 4.02
CA LEU A 40 1.10 -12.64 4.82
C LEU A 40 0.44 -13.97 5.23
N ASN A 41 -0.88 -14.07 5.12
CA ASN A 41 -1.65 -15.29 5.34
C ASN A 41 -2.16 -15.90 4.01
N CYS A 42 -1.64 -15.44 2.88
CA CYS A 42 -2.01 -15.97 1.56
C CYS A 42 -1.26 -17.27 1.28
N ASP A 43 -2.00 -18.34 1.04
CA ASP A 43 -1.46 -19.66 0.69
C ASP A 43 -1.69 -20.00 -0.81
N LEU A 44 -0.84 -20.83 -1.40
CA LEU A 44 -0.92 -21.24 -2.82
C LEU A 44 -2.25 -21.92 -3.17
N GLY A 45 -2.90 -22.61 -2.22
CA GLY A 45 -4.23 -23.19 -2.40
C GLY A 45 -5.37 -22.18 -2.27
N SER A 46 -5.09 -20.94 -1.89
CA SER A 46 -6.12 -19.91 -1.69
C SER A 46 -6.66 -19.40 -3.02
N TYR A 47 -7.97 -19.14 -3.07
CA TYR A 47 -8.62 -18.46 -4.21
C TYR A 47 -7.95 -17.11 -4.56
N LYS A 48 -7.38 -16.42 -3.57
CA LYS A 48 -6.59 -15.20 -3.76
C LYS A 48 -5.32 -15.43 -4.59
N ALA A 49 -4.58 -16.51 -4.33
CA ALA A 49 -3.33 -16.83 -5.01
C ALA A 49 -3.57 -17.21 -6.49
N ALA A 50 -4.63 -17.98 -6.75
CA ALA A 50 -4.99 -18.40 -8.12
C ALA A 50 -5.30 -17.24 -9.07
N LEU A 51 -5.73 -16.09 -8.56
CA LEU A 51 -6.07 -14.90 -9.36
C LEU A 51 -4.87 -13.96 -9.62
N GLY A 52 -3.76 -14.15 -8.91
CA GLY A 52 -2.61 -13.25 -8.92
C GLY A 52 -2.80 -11.98 -8.09
N CYS A 53 -1.68 -11.43 -7.60
CA CYS A 53 -1.67 -10.30 -6.65
C CYS A 53 -2.36 -9.04 -7.19
N ALA A 54 -2.22 -8.74 -8.49
CA ALA A 54 -2.84 -7.57 -9.11
C ALA A 54 -4.38 -7.66 -9.12
N ALA A 55 -4.96 -8.84 -9.38
CA ALA A 55 -6.41 -9.02 -9.37
C ALA A 55 -6.96 -9.09 -7.94
N CYS A 56 -6.26 -9.81 -7.04
CA CYS A 56 -6.62 -9.87 -5.62
C CYS A 56 -6.70 -8.47 -5.00
N SER A 57 -5.67 -7.65 -5.22
CA SER A 57 -5.58 -6.30 -4.65
C SER A 57 -6.69 -5.36 -5.16
N GLN A 58 -6.99 -5.38 -6.46
CA GLN A 58 -8.10 -4.59 -7.02
C GLN A 58 -9.46 -5.00 -6.44
N ARG A 59 -9.70 -6.30 -6.30
CA ARG A 59 -10.94 -6.82 -5.71
C ARG A 59 -11.08 -6.42 -4.24
N THR A 60 -10.02 -6.52 -3.45
CA THR A 60 -10.05 -6.12 -2.05
C THR A 60 -10.40 -4.64 -1.93
N ILE A 61 -9.73 -3.76 -2.67
CA ILE A 61 -10.03 -2.31 -2.63
C ILE A 61 -11.46 -2.02 -3.08
N ASN A 62 -11.96 -2.68 -4.13
CA ASN A 62 -13.35 -2.51 -4.56
C ASN A 62 -14.38 -2.99 -3.51
N ALA A 63 -14.08 -4.06 -2.77
CA ALA A 63 -14.96 -4.62 -1.75
C ALA A 63 -14.95 -3.83 -0.42
N LEU A 64 -13.92 -3.00 -0.17
CA LEU A 64 -13.88 -2.14 1.00
C LEU A 64 -15.00 -1.09 0.95
N ARG A 65 -15.67 -0.93 2.10
CA ARG A 65 -16.66 0.15 2.32
C ARG A 65 -16.00 1.49 2.67
N ASP A 66 -14.68 1.51 2.77
CA ASP A 66 -13.89 2.67 3.10
C ASP A 66 -14.00 3.73 1.99
N ASN A 67 -14.25 4.97 2.38
CA ASN A 67 -14.09 6.10 1.49
C ASN A 67 -12.61 6.48 1.33
N ASP A 68 -12.32 7.33 0.36
CA ASP A 68 -10.95 7.78 0.06
C ASP A 68 -10.22 8.29 1.31
N ARG A 69 -10.86 9.15 2.12
CA ARG A 69 -10.24 9.68 3.33
C ARG A 69 -9.87 8.59 4.34
N GLN A 70 -10.66 7.54 4.46
CA GLN A 70 -10.35 6.39 5.31
C GLN A 70 -9.17 5.58 4.75
N LEU A 71 -9.10 5.40 3.44
CA LEU A 71 -7.96 4.76 2.77
C LEU A 71 -6.67 5.58 2.95
N LEU A 72 -6.72 6.89 2.78
CA LEU A 72 -5.59 7.79 3.02
C LEU A 72 -5.12 7.72 4.48
N LYS A 73 -6.04 7.65 5.46
CA LYS A 73 -5.65 7.44 6.86
C LYS A 73 -4.92 6.12 7.10
N ARG A 74 -5.30 5.04 6.40
CA ARG A 74 -4.59 3.74 6.48
C ARG A 74 -3.21 3.84 5.85
N TYR A 75 -3.09 4.60 4.77
CA TYR A 75 -1.82 4.90 4.12
C TYR A 75 -0.89 5.69 5.05
N GLU A 76 -1.36 6.80 5.63
CA GLU A 76 -0.61 7.61 6.61
C GLU A 76 -0.16 6.80 7.83
N LYS A 77 -1.03 5.90 8.32
CA LYS A 77 -0.66 4.98 9.41
C LYS A 77 0.49 4.07 8.97
N SER A 78 0.44 3.55 7.75
CA SER A 78 1.48 2.69 7.20
C SER A 78 2.78 3.46 6.96
N GLN A 79 2.72 4.72 6.52
CA GLN A 79 3.88 5.61 6.42
C GLN A 79 4.58 5.77 7.78
N LYS A 80 3.82 6.04 8.84
CA LYS A 80 4.37 6.14 10.20
C LYS A 80 5.03 4.84 10.67
N GLU A 81 4.40 3.70 10.41
CA GLU A 81 4.95 2.38 10.75
C GLU A 81 6.27 2.11 10.01
N ILE A 82 6.34 2.41 8.71
CA ILE A 82 7.57 2.28 7.93
C ILE A 82 8.65 3.24 8.42
N TYR A 83 8.33 4.51 8.64
CA TYR A 83 9.28 5.50 9.15
C TYR A 83 9.90 5.07 10.49
N LEU A 84 9.06 4.63 11.44
CA LEU A 84 9.54 4.11 12.72
C LEU A 84 10.43 2.87 12.55
N HIS A 85 10.08 1.98 11.62
CA HIS A 85 10.87 0.79 11.33
C HIS A 85 12.25 1.16 10.75
N LEU A 86 12.29 2.03 9.74
CA LEU A 86 13.53 2.48 9.10
C LEU A 86 14.45 3.17 10.09
N ASN A 87 13.91 4.04 10.97
CA ASN A 87 14.69 4.66 12.04
C ASN A 87 15.25 3.63 13.04
N LYS A 88 14.45 2.61 13.39
CA LYS A 88 14.88 1.56 14.31
C LYS A 88 16.04 0.73 13.74
N ILE A 89 16.08 0.52 12.43
CA ILE A 89 17.14 -0.25 11.75
C ILE A 89 18.29 0.62 11.23
N GLY A 90 18.27 1.93 11.48
CA GLY A 90 19.32 2.86 11.05
C GLY A 90 19.30 3.24 9.57
N ALA A 91 18.19 2.96 8.85
CA ALA A 91 18.02 3.26 7.42
C ALA A 91 17.23 4.56 7.15
N GLY A 92 16.93 5.35 8.19
CA GLY A 92 16.03 6.51 8.10
C GLY A 92 16.56 7.72 7.32
N GLU A 93 17.88 7.85 7.16
CA GLU A 93 18.51 9.04 6.56
C GLU A 93 18.68 8.94 5.02
N GLU A 94 18.70 7.74 4.44
CA GLU A 94 18.92 7.55 2.99
C GLU A 94 17.62 7.64 2.15
N THR A 95 16.45 7.38 2.74
CA THR A 95 15.18 7.25 1.99
C THR A 95 14.39 8.55 1.80
N ALA A 96 14.82 9.68 2.39
CA ALA A 96 14.12 10.97 2.32
C ALA A 96 14.64 11.90 1.20
N SER A 97 15.68 11.50 0.45
CA SER A 97 16.36 12.33 -0.57
C SER A 97 16.47 11.70 -1.96
N ALA A 98 15.79 10.57 -2.22
CA ALA A 98 15.79 9.87 -3.50
C ALA A 98 14.37 9.78 -4.08
#